data_AF-A0A814F7C3-F1
#
_entry.id   AF-A0A814F7C3-F1
#
_cell.length_a   1.000
_cell.length_b   1.000
_cell.length_c   1.000
_cell.angle_alpha   90.00
_cell.angle_beta   90.00
_cell.angle_gamma   90.00
#
_symmetry.space_group_name_H-M   'P 1'
#
loop_
_entity.id
_entity.type
_entity.pdbx_description
1 polymer ?
#
loop_
_entity_poly.entity_id
_entity_poly.type
_entity_poly.pdbx_seq_one_letter_code
_entity_poly.pdbx_strand_id
1 'polypeptide(L)'
;MHDVDLIPESDFNIYGCGDDFVDNYNDDMPRHLSLTIRKMNETHLENLNLNISYKPNLYELLVGGVLCIRPKLYNRINGFSNEYWNWGAEDDDLGIRMLIKNICVTRPDSIYALYKMSYHKKSEANPIRENLLFSTFNRMKKDGLSNFYRLDVESDQKKPSTLFTHLKVFVGTQPPNYYKKFNSTIIKKIN
;
A
#
# COMPACT_ATOMS: atom_id res chain seq x y z
N MET A 1 -4.02 -1.35 6.94
CA MET A 1 -2.70 -1.76 6.42
C MET A 1 -1.74 -0.68 6.82
N HIS A 2 -0.56 -1.05 7.30
CA HIS A 2 0.32 -0.12 7.98
C HIS A 2 1.75 -0.63 7.89
N ASP A 3 2.64 0.15 7.29
CA ASP A 3 4.06 -0.17 7.23
C ASP A 3 4.67 -0.16 8.64
N VAL A 4 5.47 -1.18 8.97
CA VAL A 4 6.01 -1.38 10.33
C VAL A 4 6.98 -0.28 10.77
N ASP A 5 7.54 0.46 9.81
CA ASP A 5 8.53 1.51 10.06
C ASP A 5 7.92 2.90 10.18
N LEU A 6 6.62 3.06 9.93
CA LEU A 6 5.90 4.32 10.10
C LEU A 6 5.34 4.43 11.51
N ILE A 7 5.54 5.57 12.17
CA ILE A 7 4.99 5.83 13.51
C ILE A 7 4.19 7.15 13.45
N PRO A 8 2.91 7.18 13.85
CA PRO A 8 2.13 8.42 13.88
C PRO A 8 2.69 9.39 14.92
N GLU A 9 2.70 10.68 14.59
CA GLU A 9 3.19 11.73 15.51
C GLU A 9 2.08 12.42 16.29
N SER A 10 0.82 12.06 16.03
CA SER A 10 -0.36 12.57 16.73
C SER A 10 -1.35 11.44 17.02
N ASP A 11 -1.90 11.45 18.23
CA ASP A 11 -2.99 10.59 18.69
C ASP A 11 -4.38 11.04 18.20
N PHE A 12 -4.50 12.26 17.67
CA PHE A 12 -5.70 12.73 16.97
C PHE A 12 -5.84 12.11 15.57
N ASN A 13 -4.83 11.38 15.08
CA ASN A 13 -4.93 10.62 13.85
C ASN A 13 -5.59 9.26 14.10
N ILE A 14 -6.92 9.23 14.07
CA ILE A 14 -7.68 8.04 14.46
C ILE A 14 -7.49 6.87 13.48
N TYR A 15 -7.10 5.72 14.02
CA TYR A 15 -6.97 4.46 13.28
C TYR A 15 -8.34 3.84 13.06
N GLY A 16 -9.06 4.36 12.08
CA GLY A 16 -10.39 3.91 11.70
C GLY A 16 -10.66 4.14 10.21
N CYS A 17 -11.81 3.65 9.74
CA CYS A 17 -12.35 4.05 8.45
C CYS A 17 -13.23 5.29 8.63
N GLY A 18 -13.53 5.98 7.52
CA GLY A 18 -14.40 7.14 7.50
C GLY A 18 -13.71 8.48 7.74
N ASP A 19 -14.51 9.48 8.09
CA ASP A 19 -14.09 10.86 8.32
C ASP A 19 -14.32 11.22 9.79
N ASP A 20 -13.44 12.02 10.38
CA ASP A 20 -13.54 12.46 11.78
C ASP A 20 -14.73 13.40 12.03
N PHE A 21 -15.27 14.02 10.97
CA PHE A 21 -16.17 15.18 11.10
C PHE A 21 -17.56 15.00 10.45
N VAL A 22 -17.89 13.84 9.87
CA VAL A 22 -19.13 13.67 9.09
C VAL A 22 -19.96 12.47 9.55
N ASP A 23 -21.15 12.76 10.08
CA ASP A 23 -22.13 11.75 10.48
C ASP A 23 -22.62 10.93 9.27
N ASN A 24 -22.47 9.60 9.40
CA ASN A 24 -23.12 8.51 8.64
C ASN A 24 -22.86 8.35 7.14
N TYR A 25 -22.58 9.39 6.35
CA TYR A 25 -22.39 9.23 4.90
C TYR A 25 -21.00 8.66 4.52
N ASN A 26 -19.97 9.04 5.28
CA ASN A 26 -18.58 8.69 4.98
C ASN A 26 -18.03 7.55 5.85
N ASP A 27 -18.79 6.98 6.79
CA ASP A 27 -18.25 5.99 7.76
C ASP A 27 -17.64 4.73 7.10
N ASP A 28 -18.11 4.40 5.89
CA ASP A 28 -17.60 3.28 5.10
C ASP A 28 -16.37 3.62 4.25
N MET A 29 -16.00 4.90 4.08
CA MET A 29 -14.93 5.31 3.18
C MET A 29 -13.55 4.84 3.67
N PRO A 30 -12.66 4.38 2.76
CA PRO A 30 -11.26 4.17 3.10
C PRO A 30 -10.61 5.47 3.54
N ARG A 31 -9.65 5.37 4.46
CA ARG A 31 -8.97 6.51 5.07
C ARG A 31 -7.45 6.34 4.97
N HIS A 32 -6.77 7.27 4.32
CA HIS A 32 -5.30 7.29 4.20
C HIS A 32 -4.71 8.20 5.28
N LEU A 33 -3.93 7.62 6.20
CA LEU A 33 -3.51 8.30 7.43
C LEU A 33 -2.14 8.98 7.28
N SER A 34 -1.23 8.40 6.48
CA SER A 34 0.16 8.86 6.37
C SER A 34 0.34 9.88 5.25
N LEU A 35 -0.22 11.08 5.44
CA LEU A 35 -0.14 12.16 4.45
C LEU A 35 1.27 12.74 4.36
N THR A 36 1.92 12.99 5.49
CA THR A 36 3.24 13.64 5.52
C THR A 36 4.21 12.77 6.30
N ILE A 37 5.31 12.40 5.64
CA ILE A 37 6.31 11.50 6.23
C ILE A 37 7.65 12.23 6.36
N ARG A 38 8.22 12.24 7.56
CA ARG A 38 9.64 12.56 7.74
C ARG A 38 10.46 11.28 7.70
N LYS A 39 11.53 11.28 6.89
CA LYS A 39 12.46 10.15 6.79
C LYS A 39 13.70 10.41 7.65
N MET A 40 14.18 9.38 8.33
CA MET A 40 15.50 9.41 8.95
C MET A 40 16.55 8.95 7.93
N ASN A 41 17.63 9.72 7.78
CA ASN A 41 18.74 9.40 6.90
C ASN A 41 19.77 8.59 7.70
N GLU A 42 20.60 7.80 7.03
CA GLU A 42 21.70 7.06 7.67
C GLU A 42 22.64 7.99 8.47
N THR A 43 22.92 9.19 7.95
CA THR A 43 23.72 10.24 8.60
C THR A 43 23.05 10.91 9.80
N HIS A 44 21.72 10.78 9.98
CA HIS A 44 21.01 11.33 11.15
C HIS A 44 21.27 10.55 12.43
N LEU A 45 21.85 9.34 12.35
CA LEU A 45 22.24 8.55 13.51
C LEU A 45 23.55 9.05 14.14
N GLU A 46 24.38 9.78 13.38
CA GLU A 46 25.73 10.19 13.81
C GLU A 46 25.85 11.69 14.15
N ASN A 47 24.92 12.55 13.68
CA ASN A 47 24.97 13.99 13.92
C ASN A 47 23.61 14.55 14.38
N LEU A 48 23.57 15.13 15.58
CA LEU A 48 22.41 15.77 16.22
C LEU A 48 21.95 17.08 15.54
N ASN A 49 22.53 17.47 14.41
CA ASN A 49 22.14 18.65 13.63
C ASN A 49 21.05 18.28 12.62
N LEU A 50 19.81 18.40 13.10
CA LEU A 50 18.56 17.89 12.53
C LEU A 50 18.03 18.74 11.36
N ASN A 51 18.38 18.41 10.12
CA ASN A 51 17.56 18.83 8.98
C ASN A 51 16.41 17.82 8.77
N ILE A 52 15.39 17.92 9.62
CA ILE A 52 14.15 17.13 9.49
C ILE A 52 13.34 17.74 8.33
N SER A 53 13.33 17.05 7.19
CA SER A 53 12.46 17.41 6.07
C SER A 53 11.24 16.48 6.04
N TYR A 54 10.07 17.07 6.30
CA TYR A 54 8.79 16.45 6.03
C TYR A 54 8.52 16.47 4.53
N LYS A 55 8.11 15.33 3.98
CA LYS A 55 7.66 15.22 2.60
C LYS A 55 6.15 14.99 2.59
N PRO A 56 5.35 15.98 2.14
CA PRO A 56 3.92 15.78 1.97
C PRO A 56 3.67 14.79 0.84
N ASN A 57 2.47 14.22 0.85
CA ASN A 57 1.96 13.38 -0.22
C ASN A 57 2.07 14.10 -1.57
N LEU A 58 2.51 13.37 -2.60
CA LEU A 58 2.82 13.91 -3.91
C LEU A 58 1.61 13.93 -4.85
N TYR A 59 0.56 13.14 -4.59
CA TYR A 59 -0.64 13.07 -5.45
C TYR A 59 -1.83 12.40 -4.76
N GLU A 60 -3.04 12.69 -5.25
CA GLU A 60 -4.32 12.29 -4.62
C GLU A 60 -4.56 10.77 -4.60
N LEU A 61 -3.99 10.02 -5.55
CA LEU A 61 -4.16 8.56 -5.65
C LEU A 61 -3.23 7.77 -4.73
N LEU A 62 -2.27 8.42 -4.05
CA LEU A 62 -1.39 7.72 -3.13
C LEU A 62 -2.18 7.21 -1.93
N VAL A 63 -2.09 5.90 -1.70
CA VAL A 63 -2.70 5.19 -0.57
C VAL A 63 -1.70 4.32 0.20
N GLY A 64 -0.41 4.45 -0.10
CA GLY A 64 0.68 3.71 0.55
C GLY A 64 1.03 4.23 1.94
N GLY A 65 1.81 3.44 2.69
CA GLY A 65 2.14 3.72 4.09
C GLY A 65 1.07 3.22 5.03
N VAL A 66 0.06 4.04 5.32
CA VAL A 66 -1.03 3.69 6.25
C VAL A 66 -2.41 3.95 5.64
N LEU A 67 -3.16 2.87 5.43
CA LEU A 67 -4.52 2.89 4.86
C LEU A 67 -5.47 2.04 5.70
N CYS A 68 -6.58 2.62 6.14
CA CYS A 68 -7.72 1.93 6.68
C CYS A 68 -8.77 1.71 5.58
N ILE A 69 -9.25 0.48 5.44
CA ILE A 69 -10.30 0.13 4.48
C ILE A 69 -11.18 -0.97 5.05
N ARG A 70 -12.50 -0.82 4.90
CA ARG A 70 -13.44 -1.86 5.34
C ARG A 70 -13.38 -3.09 4.44
N PRO A 71 -13.54 -4.31 5.00
CA PRO A 71 -13.52 -5.54 4.22
C PRO A 71 -14.48 -5.55 3.01
N LYS A 72 -15.67 -4.95 3.17
CA LYS A 72 -16.66 -4.81 2.08
C LYS A 72 -16.10 -4.06 0.86
N LEU A 73 -15.43 -2.93 1.09
CA LEU A 73 -14.83 -2.16 -0.01
C LEU A 73 -13.58 -2.85 -0.56
N TYR A 74 -12.77 -3.44 0.32
CA TYR A 74 -11.61 -4.24 -0.08
C TYR A 74 -12.01 -5.40 -1.02
N ASN A 75 -13.09 -6.10 -0.71
CA ASN A 75 -13.67 -7.13 -1.58
C ASN A 75 -14.18 -6.55 -2.91
N ARG A 76 -14.85 -5.38 -2.88
CA ARG A 76 -15.39 -4.71 -4.09
C ARG A 76 -14.31 -4.32 -5.10
N ILE A 77 -13.10 -3.99 -4.64
CA ILE A 77 -11.93 -3.68 -5.49
C ILE A 77 -11.08 -4.92 -5.84
N ASN A 78 -11.52 -6.12 -5.43
CA ASN A 78 -10.78 -7.38 -5.55
C ASN A 78 -9.42 -7.37 -4.81
N GLY A 79 -9.32 -6.61 -3.71
CA GLY A 79 -8.10 -6.45 -2.93
C GLY A 79 -6.89 -5.94 -3.73
N PHE A 80 -5.71 -6.21 -3.20
CA PHE A 80 -4.43 -5.93 -3.86
C PHE A 80 -4.19 -6.83 -5.07
N SER A 81 -3.26 -6.41 -5.93
CA SER A 81 -2.67 -7.26 -6.96
C SER A 81 -1.76 -8.33 -6.35
N ASN A 82 -1.81 -9.53 -6.92
CA ASN A 82 -0.90 -10.63 -6.59
C ASN A 82 0.32 -10.69 -7.53
N GLU A 83 0.46 -9.71 -8.42
CA GLU A 83 1.47 -9.71 -9.48
C GLU A 83 2.65 -8.77 -9.17
N TYR A 84 2.66 -8.03 -8.04
CA TYR A 84 3.82 -7.22 -7.64
C TYR A 84 4.82 -8.06 -6.85
N TRP A 85 5.85 -8.55 -7.54
CA TRP A 85 7.04 -9.13 -6.94
C TRP A 85 8.17 -8.11 -6.98
N ASN A 86 8.85 -7.89 -5.84
CA ASN A 86 9.74 -6.75 -5.57
C ASN A 86 9.00 -5.42 -5.40
N TRP A 87 9.73 -4.34 -5.11
CA TRP A 87 9.17 -3.08 -4.63
C TRP A 87 8.55 -2.21 -5.74
N GLY A 88 7.36 -1.67 -5.46
CA GLY A 88 6.84 -0.45 -6.06
C GLY A 88 5.58 -0.61 -6.91
N ALA A 89 4.74 0.43 -6.86
CA ALA A 89 3.49 0.65 -7.59
C ALA A 89 2.30 -0.27 -7.25
N GLU A 90 2.42 -1.09 -6.21
CA GLU A 90 1.33 -1.91 -5.67
C GLU A 90 0.26 -1.06 -4.96
N ASP A 91 0.69 -0.02 -4.24
CA ASP A 91 -0.23 0.94 -3.61
C ASP A 91 -0.90 1.82 -4.66
N ASP A 92 -0.16 2.23 -5.69
CA ASP A 92 -0.70 2.99 -6.83
C ASP A 92 -1.75 2.17 -7.58
N ASP A 93 -1.50 0.88 -7.77
CA ASP A 93 -2.48 -0.05 -8.31
C ASP A 93 -3.76 -0.08 -7.48
N LEU A 94 -3.62 -0.19 -6.16
CA LEU A 94 -4.76 -0.20 -5.25
C LEU A 94 -5.56 1.11 -5.36
N GLY A 95 -4.87 2.25 -5.42
CA GLY A 95 -5.48 3.57 -5.66
C GLY A 95 -6.25 3.62 -6.98
N ILE A 96 -5.68 3.11 -8.07
CA ILE A 96 -6.37 3.02 -9.38
C ILE A 96 -7.59 2.08 -9.29
N ARG A 97 -7.50 0.93 -8.61
CA ARG A 97 -8.65 0.03 -8.42
C ARG A 97 -9.80 0.70 -7.66
N MET A 98 -9.48 1.49 -6.63
CA MET A 98 -10.47 2.30 -5.92
C MET A 98 -11.12 3.33 -6.84
N LEU A 99 -10.32 4.06 -7.62
CA LEU A 99 -10.80 5.04 -8.60
C LEU A 99 -11.76 4.39 -9.61
N ILE A 100 -11.39 3.26 -10.21
CA ILE A 100 -12.24 2.52 -11.17
C ILE A 100 -13.58 2.10 -10.55
N LYS A 101 -13.62 1.85 -9.24
CA LYS A 101 -14.83 1.47 -8.50
C LYS A 101 -15.59 2.65 -7.92
N ASN A 102 -15.19 3.89 -8.23
CA ASN A 102 -15.73 5.14 -7.70
C ASN A 102 -15.68 5.16 -6.17
N ILE A 103 -14.54 4.78 -5.60
CA ILE A 103 -14.29 4.81 -4.16
C ILE A 103 -13.28 5.92 -3.90
N CYS A 104 -13.71 6.95 -3.18
CA CYS A 104 -12.86 8.04 -2.72
C CYS A 104 -12.15 7.65 -1.43
N VAL A 105 -11.07 8.34 -1.11
CA VAL A 105 -10.29 8.14 0.12
C VAL A 105 -10.36 9.41 0.95
N THR A 106 -10.74 9.29 2.23
CA THR A 106 -10.70 10.39 3.20
C THR A 106 -9.31 10.52 3.79
N ARG A 107 -8.97 11.72 4.27
CA ARG A 107 -7.69 11.99 4.93
C ARG A 107 -7.93 12.84 6.18
N PRO A 108 -7.20 12.59 7.27
CA PRO A 108 -7.22 13.48 8.43
C PRO A 108 -6.70 14.87 8.06
N ASP A 109 -6.91 15.85 8.94
CA ASP A 109 -6.20 17.12 8.83
C ASP A 109 -4.69 16.88 8.75
N SER A 110 -4.04 17.58 7.84
CA SER A 110 -2.61 17.52 7.58
C SER A 110 -1.74 17.69 8.84
N ILE A 111 -2.21 18.43 9.85
CA ILE A 111 -1.47 18.62 11.11
C ILE A 111 -1.45 17.35 11.98
N TYR A 112 -2.44 16.47 11.82
CA TYR A 112 -2.54 15.20 12.54
C TYR A 112 -2.02 14.02 11.69
N ALA A 113 -1.98 14.18 10.36
CA ALA A 113 -1.53 13.16 9.42
C ALA A 113 0.01 13.07 9.25
N LEU A 114 0.76 13.36 10.33
CA LEU A 114 2.23 13.35 10.36
C LEU A 114 2.77 11.99 10.82
N TYR A 115 3.77 11.48 10.11
CA TYR A 115 4.44 10.22 10.42
C TYR A 115 5.96 10.33 10.39
N LYS A 116 6.59 9.58 11.29
CA LYS A 116 8.03 9.34 11.31
C LYS A 116 8.34 7.96 10.71
N MET A 117 9.21 7.91 9.72
CA MET A 117 9.73 6.67 9.14
C MET A 117 11.06 6.29 9.79
N SER A 118 11.12 5.07 10.34
CA SER A 118 12.34 4.45 10.82
C SER A 118 13.28 4.15 9.66
N TYR A 119 14.59 4.27 9.89
CA TYR A 119 15.58 4.01 8.83
C TYR A 119 15.53 2.55 8.38
N HIS A 120 15.50 2.35 7.06
CA HIS A 120 15.66 1.05 6.43
C HIS A 120 16.38 1.21 5.08
N LYS A 121 17.11 0.16 4.66
CA LYS A 121 17.71 0.10 3.34
C LYS A 121 16.61 -0.04 2.27
N LYS A 122 16.70 0.73 1.19
CA LYS A 122 15.75 0.64 0.08
C LYS A 122 15.74 -0.76 -0.55
N SER A 123 14.54 -1.26 -0.81
CA SER A 123 14.30 -2.52 -1.51
C SER A 123 14.61 -2.42 -3.01
N GLU A 124 14.87 -3.56 -3.64
CA GLU A 124 15.04 -3.64 -5.09
C GLU A 124 13.71 -3.31 -5.79
N ALA A 125 13.79 -2.39 -6.76
CA ALA A 125 12.64 -1.99 -7.55
C ALA A 125 12.20 -3.11 -8.51
N ASN A 126 10.90 -3.32 -8.62
CA ASN A 126 10.35 -4.16 -9.66
C ASN A 126 10.50 -3.46 -11.04
N PRO A 127 11.31 -4.00 -11.97
CA PRO A 127 11.58 -3.34 -13.26
C PRO A 127 10.35 -3.26 -14.18
N ILE A 128 9.30 -4.05 -13.93
CA ILE A 128 8.07 -4.06 -14.75
C ILE A 128 6.87 -3.38 -14.05
N ARG A 129 7.11 -2.68 -12.93
CA ARG A 129 6.05 -2.03 -12.14
C ARG A 129 5.16 -1.08 -12.94
N GLU A 130 5.73 -0.36 -13.91
CA GLU A 130 4.99 0.55 -14.79
C GLU A 130 4.04 -0.23 -15.71
N ASN A 131 4.52 -1.31 -16.32
CA ASN A 131 3.69 -2.19 -17.15
C ASN A 131 2.55 -2.81 -16.34
N LEU A 132 2.83 -3.22 -15.10
CA LEU A 132 1.82 -3.73 -14.17
C LEU A 132 0.77 -2.67 -13.84
N LEU A 133 1.20 -1.43 -13.60
CA LEU A 133 0.32 -0.30 -13.29
C LEU A 133 -0.54 0.13 -14.49
N PHE A 134 0.04 0.21 -15.69
CA PHE A 134 -0.74 0.54 -16.90
C PHE A 134 -1.76 -0.55 -17.27
N SER A 135 -1.52 -1.79 -16.84
CA SER A 135 -2.42 -2.92 -17.09
C SER A 135 -3.53 -3.09 -16.03
N THR A 136 -3.53 -2.31 -14.95
CA THR A 136 -4.45 -2.41 -13.81
C THR A 136 -5.91 -2.62 -14.20
N PHE A 137 -6.44 -1.73 -15.05
CA PHE A 137 -7.84 -1.76 -15.45
C PHE A 137 -8.25 -3.12 -16.07
N ASN A 138 -7.36 -3.70 -16.88
CA ASN A 138 -7.62 -4.97 -17.56
C ASN A 138 -7.49 -6.16 -16.60
N ARG A 139 -6.51 -6.12 -15.68
CA ARG A 139 -6.20 -7.25 -14.82
C ARG A 139 -7.04 -7.31 -13.54
N MET A 140 -7.47 -6.18 -12.97
CA MET A 140 -8.05 -6.13 -11.62
C MET A 140 -9.23 -7.08 -11.40
N LYS A 141 -9.97 -7.46 -12.46
CA LYS A 141 -11.09 -8.41 -12.38
C LYS A 141 -10.64 -9.87 -12.13
N LYS A 142 -9.41 -10.20 -12.53
CA LYS A 142 -8.85 -11.56 -12.47
C LYS A 142 -7.61 -11.65 -11.57
N ASP A 143 -7.07 -10.52 -11.16
CA ASP A 143 -5.87 -10.40 -10.35
C ASP A 143 -6.20 -9.74 -9.01
N GLY A 144 -6.09 -10.50 -7.93
CA GLY A 144 -6.30 -10.09 -6.55
C GLY A 144 -6.98 -11.19 -5.73
N LEU A 145 -7.96 -10.86 -4.88
CA LEU A 145 -8.64 -11.87 -4.04
C LEU A 145 -9.21 -13.04 -4.85
N SER A 146 -9.74 -12.75 -6.04
CA SER A 146 -10.33 -13.73 -6.94
C SER A 146 -9.36 -14.80 -7.45
N ASN A 147 -8.04 -14.55 -7.45
CA ASN A 147 -7.03 -15.51 -7.89
C ASN A 147 -5.95 -15.78 -6.83
N PHE A 148 -6.22 -15.43 -5.57
CA PHE A 148 -5.29 -15.59 -4.45
C PHE A 148 -4.87 -17.06 -4.26
N TYR A 149 -5.78 -18.01 -4.55
CA TYR A 149 -5.51 -19.45 -4.50
C TYR A 149 -4.35 -19.91 -5.39
N ARG A 150 -3.93 -19.10 -6.37
CA ARG A 150 -2.82 -19.44 -7.29
C ARG A 150 -1.43 -19.20 -6.70
N LEU A 151 -1.34 -18.56 -5.53
CA LEU A 151 -0.08 -18.25 -4.87
C LEU A 151 0.43 -19.40 -3.98
N ASP A 152 -0.26 -20.55 -3.94
CA ASP A 152 0.08 -21.71 -3.09
C ASP A 152 0.43 -21.28 -1.65
N VAL A 153 -0.42 -20.39 -1.10
CA VAL A 153 -0.13 -19.74 0.17
C VAL A 153 -0.33 -20.72 1.31
N GLU A 154 0.74 -21.00 2.05
CA GLU A 154 0.73 -21.91 3.17
C GLU A 154 1.10 -21.18 4.47
N SER A 155 0.29 -21.36 5.52
CA SER A 155 0.65 -20.88 6.84
C SER A 155 1.69 -21.82 7.46
N ASP A 156 2.92 -21.32 7.59
CA ASP A 156 4.03 -22.08 8.18
C ASP A 156 3.95 -22.06 9.72
N GLN A 157 3.69 -20.88 10.30
CA GLN A 157 3.63 -20.72 11.75
C GLN A 157 2.65 -19.63 12.18
N LYS A 158 1.89 -19.91 13.24
CA LYS A 158 1.09 -18.92 13.98
C LYS A 158 1.54 -18.87 15.43
N LYS A 159 2.18 -17.77 15.83
CA LYS A 159 2.68 -17.57 17.20
C LYS A 159 1.96 -16.39 17.86
N PRO A 160 0.96 -16.63 18.73
CA PRO A 160 0.36 -15.58 19.53
C PRO A 160 1.38 -15.07 20.56
N SER A 161 1.40 -13.76 20.78
CA SER A 161 2.19 -13.06 21.80
C SER A 161 1.29 -12.09 22.56
N THR A 162 1.76 -11.50 23.66
CA THR A 162 0.96 -10.58 24.48
C THR A 162 0.46 -9.34 23.72
N LEU A 163 1.27 -8.82 22.78
CA LEU A 163 0.97 -7.56 22.07
C LEU A 163 0.53 -7.77 20.61
N PHE A 164 0.87 -8.90 20.00
CA PHE A 164 0.58 -9.18 18.59
C PHE A 164 0.56 -10.69 18.30
N THR A 165 0.01 -11.07 17.16
CA THR A 165 0.14 -12.43 16.61
C THR A 165 1.09 -12.40 15.43
N HIS A 166 2.14 -13.21 15.47
CA HIS A 166 3.04 -13.39 14.34
C HIS A 166 2.53 -14.53 13.44
N LEU A 167 2.29 -14.22 12.18
CA LEU A 167 1.95 -15.19 11.14
C LEU A 167 3.12 -15.28 10.16
N LYS A 168 3.79 -16.43 10.14
CA LYS A 168 4.78 -16.76 9.11
C LYS A 168 4.06 -17.51 8.00
N VAL A 169 4.13 -16.96 6.79
CA VAL A 169 3.36 -17.43 5.64
C VAL A 169 4.31 -17.58 4.46
N PHE A 170 4.25 -18.72 3.79
CA PHE A 170 4.83 -18.90 2.46
C PHE A 170 3.86 -18.32 1.43
N VAL A 171 4.31 -17.33 0.65
CA VAL A 171 3.46 -16.60 -0.30
C VAL A 171 3.67 -17.04 -1.76
N GLY A 172 4.19 -18.25 -1.94
CA GLY A 172 4.58 -18.78 -3.24
C GLY A 172 5.95 -18.29 -3.72
N THR A 173 6.24 -18.52 -4.99
CA THR A 173 7.47 -18.03 -5.66
C THR A 173 7.12 -17.14 -6.83
N GLN A 174 8.03 -16.24 -7.19
CA GLN A 174 7.87 -15.41 -8.39
C GLN A 174 7.63 -16.33 -9.61
N PRO A 175 6.56 -16.11 -10.39
CA PRO A 175 6.23 -16.99 -11.52
C PRO A 175 7.39 -17.09 -12.52
N PRO A 176 7.63 -18.28 -13.11
CA PRO A 176 8.58 -18.42 -14.20
C PRO A 176 8.28 -17.45 -15.34
N ASN A 177 9.32 -16.83 -15.92
CA ASN A 177 9.19 -15.83 -16.99
C ASN A 177 8.39 -14.57 -16.61
N TYR A 178 8.25 -14.25 -15.32
CA TYR A 178 7.55 -13.07 -14.79
C TYR A 178 7.83 -11.79 -15.59
N TYR A 179 9.10 -11.43 -15.81
CA TYR A 179 9.47 -10.23 -16.55
C TYR A 179 9.07 -10.27 -18.04
N LYS A 180 9.18 -11.44 -18.69
CA LYS A 180 8.83 -11.60 -20.12
C LYS A 180 7.32 -11.46 -20.35
N LYS A 181 6.50 -11.99 -19.44
CA LYS A 181 5.03 -11.93 -19.49
C LYS A 181 4.54 -10.50 -19.70
N PHE A 182 5.08 -9.54 -18.93
CA PHE A 182 4.60 -8.17 -18.92
C PHE A 182 5.32 -7.23 -19.90
N ASN A 183 6.54 -7.57 -20.34
CA ASN A 183 7.23 -6.81 -21.39
C ASN A 183 6.63 -7.01 -22.79
N SER A 184 5.98 -8.15 -23.05
CA SER A 184 5.38 -8.46 -24.36
C SER A 184 4.07 -7.72 -24.69
N THR A 185 3.47 -7.03 -23.71
CA THR A 185 2.12 -6.46 -23.84
C THR A 185 2.11 -5.07 -24.50
N ILE A 186 3.24 -4.36 -24.54
CA ILE A 186 3.34 -3.01 -25.13
C ILE A 186 3.49 -3.04 -26.65
N ILE A 187 4.22 -4.03 -27.19
CA ILE A 187 4.52 -4.07 -28.64
C ILE A 187 3.28 -4.35 -29.51
N LYS A 188 2.23 -4.98 -28.96
CA LYS A 188 1.02 -5.33 -29.72
C LYS A 188 -0.08 -4.27 -29.74
N LYS A 189 0.07 -3.14 -29.05
CA LYS A 189 -0.99 -2.11 -28.94
C LYS A 189 -0.63 -0.75 -29.58
N ILE A 190 0.54 -0.64 -30.23
CA ILE A 190 1.00 0.58 -30.91
C ILE A 190 0.92 0.44 -32.46
N ASN A 191 0.40 -0.67 -32.97
CA ASN A 191 0.12 -0.85 -34.41
C ASN A 191 -1.38 -0.92 -34.69
#